data_AF-A0A8S0TDI6-F1
#
_entry.id   AF-A0A8S0TDI6-F1
#
_cell.length_a   1.000
_cell.length_b   1.000
_cell.length_c   1.000
_cell.angle_alpha   90.00
_cell.angle_beta   90.00
_cell.angle_gamma   90.00
#
_symmetry.space_group_name_H-M   'P 1'
#
loop_
_entity.id
_entity.type
_entity.pdbx_description
1 polymer ?
#
loop_
_entity_poly.entity_id
_entity_poly.type
_entity_poly.pdbx_seq_one_letter_code
_entity_poly.pdbx_strand_id
1 'polypeptide(L)'
;MDISLYNVAGELPAELGKLNLEEFNIYNNSFFGPIPYSVFNISTIKRMALSFNQFSGHLPSTMGLSVPNLEELHLVQNKLSGVIPSSITNSSKLNFLFLGSNSFSGIMPNFVNLWNLKDLLKLNLSYNSFRGSLPLEIKNLKVVNEVDLSWNQFTADIPSSIGSMQSLMSISFAHNKFQGSIPLSLRNIISLESLDVSYNSISGVIPTSLEALNYLRYFDVSHNRLEGEIPLGGRFTNFTAQSFMQNYDLCSKTRNQFPHCKETLKWTRSKIGKSLVKYIIPPIIAVILAAPSNVMLDQDMVAHVDFGIARLFSEWESEV
;
A
#
# COMPACT_ATOMS: atom_id res chain seq x y z
N MET A 1 -2.73 33.83 -16.74
CA MET A 1 -3.31 34.73 -15.74
C MET A 1 -2.87 34.25 -14.37
N ASP A 2 -2.19 35.10 -13.61
CA ASP A 2 -1.73 34.79 -12.26
C ASP A 2 -2.22 35.87 -11.29
N ILE A 3 -3.08 35.48 -10.35
CA ILE A 3 -3.53 36.30 -9.22
C ILE A 3 -3.40 35.50 -7.91
N SER A 4 -2.35 34.69 -7.78
CA SER A 4 -2.04 33.94 -6.56
C SER A 4 -1.66 34.85 -5.39
N LEU A 5 -2.02 34.48 -4.16
CA LEU A 5 -1.62 35.18 -2.92
C LEU A 5 -2.14 36.62 -2.74
N TYR A 6 -3.20 37.02 -3.46
CA TYR A 6 -3.76 38.39 -3.36
C TYR A 6 -4.93 38.52 -2.37
N ASN A 7 -5.25 37.46 -1.63
CA ASN A 7 -6.41 37.40 -0.71
C ASN A 7 -7.74 37.78 -1.39
N VAL A 8 -7.89 37.43 -2.67
CA VAL A 8 -9.11 37.68 -3.42
C VAL A 8 -10.21 36.74 -2.93
N ALA A 9 -11.42 37.27 -2.72
CA ALA A 9 -12.58 36.50 -2.31
C ALA A 9 -13.72 36.68 -3.31
N GLY A 10 -14.50 35.62 -3.51
CA GLY A 10 -15.63 35.61 -4.43
C GLY A 10 -15.80 34.26 -5.14
N GLU A 11 -16.84 34.16 -5.95
CA GLU A 11 -17.00 33.05 -6.88
C GLU A 11 -16.24 33.35 -8.18
N LEU A 12 -15.81 32.29 -8.89
CA LEU A 12 -15.24 32.47 -10.22
C LEU A 12 -16.36 32.75 -11.23
N PRO A 13 -16.25 33.82 -12.05
CA PRO A 13 -17.22 34.09 -13.09
C PRO A 13 -17.09 33.10 -14.26
N ALA A 14 -18.22 32.66 -14.81
CA ALA A 14 -18.24 31.69 -15.91
C ALA A 14 -17.60 32.22 -17.20
N GLU A 15 -17.52 33.55 -17.35
CA GLU A 15 -16.91 34.26 -18.46
C GLU A 15 -15.41 33.96 -18.60
N LEU A 16 -14.72 33.53 -17.53
CA LEU A 16 -13.32 33.11 -17.59
C LEU A 16 -13.11 31.98 -18.61
N GLY A 17 -14.11 31.13 -18.81
CA GLY A 17 -14.07 30.06 -19.81
C GLY A 17 -14.01 30.53 -21.26
N LYS A 18 -14.20 31.83 -21.54
CA LYS A 18 -14.06 32.42 -22.87
C LYS A 18 -12.65 32.94 -23.14
N LEU A 19 -11.79 32.96 -22.12
CA LEU A 19 -10.42 33.43 -22.26
C LEU A 19 -9.57 32.38 -22.96
N ASN A 20 -8.50 32.84 -23.60
CA ASN A 20 -7.47 31.99 -24.17
C ASN A 20 -6.24 32.03 -23.25
N LEU A 21 -6.11 31.04 -22.37
CA LEU A 21 -5.06 30.99 -21.35
C LEU A 21 -4.29 29.68 -21.46
N GLU A 22 -2.96 29.75 -21.42
CA GLU A 22 -2.13 28.56 -21.21
C GLU A 22 -1.93 28.24 -19.72
N GLU A 23 -1.98 29.27 -18.87
CA GLU A 23 -1.83 29.14 -17.43
C GLU A 23 -2.89 29.95 -16.70
N PHE A 24 -3.53 29.31 -15.72
CA PHE A 24 -4.48 29.92 -14.82
C PHE A 24 -4.09 29.60 -13.37
N ASN A 25 -3.48 30.57 -12.71
CA ASN A 25 -2.98 30.46 -11.35
C ASN A 25 -3.73 31.43 -10.42
N ILE A 26 -4.50 30.87 -9.49
CA ILE A 26 -5.20 31.60 -8.42
C ILE A 26 -4.90 31.01 -7.05
N TYR A 27 -3.75 30.33 -6.95
CA TYR A 27 -3.26 29.66 -5.75
C TYR A 27 -3.36 30.55 -4.51
N ASN A 28 -3.80 29.95 -3.39
CA ASN A 28 -3.83 30.58 -2.06
C ASN A 28 -4.59 31.92 -2.04
N ASN A 29 -5.90 31.82 -2.19
CA ASN A 29 -6.86 32.91 -2.10
C ASN A 29 -8.10 32.45 -1.30
N SER A 30 -9.14 33.27 -1.30
CA SER A 30 -10.42 33.01 -0.63
C SER A 30 -11.56 32.76 -1.62
N PHE A 31 -11.27 32.20 -2.82
CA PHE A 31 -12.32 31.85 -3.78
C PHE A 31 -13.20 30.73 -3.24
N PHE A 32 -14.51 30.80 -3.48
CA PHE A 32 -15.49 29.83 -2.99
C PHE A 32 -16.52 29.46 -4.07
N GLY A 33 -17.44 28.55 -3.73
CA GLY A 33 -18.45 28.06 -4.66
C GLY A 33 -17.89 27.02 -5.64
N PRO A 34 -18.67 26.58 -6.63
CA PRO A 34 -18.18 25.66 -7.65
C PRO A 34 -17.21 26.32 -8.61
N ILE A 35 -16.23 25.55 -9.11
CA ILE A 35 -15.46 25.97 -10.29
C ILE A 35 -16.43 25.91 -11.49
N PRO A 36 -16.70 27.01 -12.20
CA PRO A 36 -17.59 26.98 -13.34
C PRO A 36 -17.09 25.98 -14.39
N TYR A 37 -17.99 25.15 -14.91
CA TYR A 37 -17.62 24.14 -15.92
C TYR A 37 -16.95 24.76 -17.16
N SER A 38 -17.28 26.03 -17.47
CA SER A 38 -16.69 26.77 -18.58
C SER A 38 -15.18 26.99 -18.43
N VAL A 39 -14.63 27.02 -17.21
CA VAL A 39 -13.18 27.08 -16.98
C VAL A 39 -12.49 25.83 -17.54
N PHE A 40 -13.18 24.69 -17.53
CA PHE A 40 -12.73 23.44 -18.16
C PHE A 40 -13.02 23.38 -19.68
N ASN A 41 -13.41 24.49 -20.32
CA ASN A 41 -13.54 24.59 -21.78
C ASN A 41 -12.37 25.36 -22.44
N ILE A 42 -11.41 25.85 -21.66
CA ILE A 42 -10.25 26.59 -22.17
C ILE A 42 -9.28 25.60 -22.80
N SER A 43 -9.45 25.27 -24.08
CA SER A 43 -8.72 24.19 -24.76
C SER A 43 -7.20 24.40 -24.87
N THR A 44 -6.72 25.63 -24.67
CA THR A 44 -5.30 26.01 -24.66
C THR A 44 -4.64 25.86 -23.30
N ILE A 45 -5.41 25.58 -22.23
CA ILE A 45 -4.87 25.50 -20.88
C ILE A 45 -3.91 24.31 -20.75
N LYS A 46 -2.74 24.61 -20.18
CA LYS A 46 -1.70 23.65 -19.82
C LYS A 46 -1.59 23.52 -18.31
N ARG A 47 -1.71 24.64 -17.58
CA ARG A 47 -1.56 24.66 -16.12
C ARG A 47 -2.76 25.32 -15.45
N MET A 48 -3.38 24.58 -14.53
CA MET A 48 -4.47 25.06 -13.69
C MET A 48 -4.07 24.91 -12.21
N ALA A 49 -3.76 26.03 -11.56
CA ALA A 49 -3.34 26.07 -10.16
C ALA A 49 -4.39 26.78 -9.29
N LEU A 50 -5.30 26.01 -8.69
CA LEU A 50 -6.41 26.50 -7.87
C LEU A 50 -6.34 26.04 -6.40
N SER A 51 -5.21 25.43 -6.00
CA SER A 51 -5.00 24.95 -4.65
C SER A 51 -5.10 26.05 -3.59
N PHE A 52 -5.40 25.64 -2.34
CA PHE A 52 -5.54 26.53 -1.18
C PHE A 52 -6.63 27.59 -1.41
N ASN A 53 -7.85 27.12 -1.70
CA ASN A 53 -9.05 27.94 -1.81
C ASN A 53 -10.21 27.23 -1.08
N GLN A 54 -11.44 27.68 -1.30
CA GLN A 54 -12.65 27.10 -0.71
C GLN A 54 -13.60 26.57 -1.79
N PHE A 55 -13.09 26.15 -2.95
CA PHE A 55 -13.92 25.62 -4.03
C PHE A 55 -14.66 24.36 -3.60
N SER A 56 -15.93 24.26 -3.98
CA SER A 56 -16.82 23.14 -3.66
C SER A 56 -17.40 22.50 -4.92
N GLY A 57 -18.21 21.45 -4.78
CA GLY A 57 -18.84 20.79 -5.92
C GLY A 57 -17.92 19.80 -6.63
N HIS A 58 -18.21 19.50 -7.89
CA HIS A 58 -17.66 18.35 -8.61
C HIS A 58 -16.83 18.78 -9.81
N LEU A 59 -15.85 17.95 -10.17
CA LEU A 59 -15.19 18.09 -11.47
C LEU A 59 -16.14 17.66 -12.60
N PRO A 60 -16.23 18.39 -13.72
CA PRO A 60 -17.08 18.00 -14.84
C PRO A 60 -16.70 16.64 -15.40
N SER A 61 -17.67 15.76 -15.65
CA SER A 61 -17.44 14.40 -16.13
C SER A 61 -16.71 14.33 -17.48
N THR A 62 -16.80 15.39 -18.29
CA THR A 62 -16.17 15.51 -19.62
C THR A 62 -14.93 16.39 -19.65
N MET A 63 -14.39 16.82 -18.50
CA MET A 63 -13.32 17.83 -18.46
C MET A 63 -12.12 17.48 -19.35
N GLY A 64 -11.63 16.24 -19.34
CA GLY A 64 -10.42 15.90 -20.10
C GLY A 64 -10.64 15.84 -21.61
N LEU A 65 -11.89 15.78 -22.08
CA LEU A 65 -12.21 15.96 -23.50
C LEU A 65 -12.08 17.42 -23.94
N SER A 66 -12.34 18.34 -23.02
CA SER A 66 -12.36 19.79 -23.29
C SER A 66 -11.01 20.47 -23.02
N VAL A 67 -10.15 19.90 -22.17
CA VAL A 67 -8.78 20.38 -21.90
C VAL A 67 -7.71 19.33 -22.27
N PRO A 68 -7.57 18.97 -23.56
CA PRO A 68 -6.66 17.91 -24.00
C PRO A 68 -5.18 18.26 -23.81
N ASN A 69 -4.85 19.56 -23.66
CA ASN A 69 -3.49 20.05 -23.48
C ASN A 69 -3.07 20.21 -22.01
N LEU A 70 -3.92 19.84 -21.06
CA LEU A 70 -3.63 20.01 -19.63
C LEU A 70 -2.43 19.15 -19.22
N GLU A 71 -1.42 19.81 -18.68
CA GLU A 71 -0.15 19.25 -18.18
C GLU A 71 -0.13 19.21 -16.64
N GLU A 72 -0.77 20.19 -16.00
CA GLU A 72 -0.77 20.36 -14.55
C GLU A 72 -2.16 20.73 -14.01
N LEU A 73 -2.65 19.93 -13.06
CA LEU A 73 -3.87 20.23 -12.32
C LEU A 73 -3.62 20.20 -10.81
N HIS A 74 -3.68 21.39 -10.18
CA HIS A 74 -3.48 21.57 -8.75
C HIS A 74 -4.79 22.03 -8.10
N LEU A 75 -5.40 21.13 -7.32
CA LEU A 75 -6.66 21.35 -6.61
C LEU A 75 -6.55 21.09 -5.10
N VAL A 76 -5.33 20.85 -4.60
CA VAL A 76 -5.05 20.57 -3.19
C VAL A 76 -5.70 21.58 -2.25
N GLN A 77 -6.23 21.10 -1.13
CA GLN A 77 -6.77 21.94 -0.05
C GLN A 77 -7.93 22.82 -0.55
N ASN A 78 -9.03 22.15 -0.90
CA ASN A 78 -10.33 22.74 -1.26
C ASN A 78 -11.45 21.89 -0.61
N LYS A 79 -12.70 22.14 -0.99
CA LYS A 79 -13.91 21.40 -0.53
C LYS A 79 -14.56 20.63 -1.69
N LEU A 80 -13.78 20.23 -2.70
CA LEU A 80 -14.29 19.51 -3.88
C LEU A 80 -14.72 18.10 -3.50
N SER A 81 -15.76 17.58 -4.15
CA SER A 81 -16.38 16.30 -3.82
C SER A 81 -16.68 15.43 -5.05
N GLY A 82 -17.17 14.20 -4.77
CA GLY A 82 -17.56 13.18 -5.73
C GLY A 82 -16.39 12.49 -6.42
N VAL A 83 -16.64 11.90 -7.60
CA VAL A 83 -15.66 11.02 -8.26
C VAL A 83 -14.70 11.79 -9.16
N ILE A 84 -13.46 11.31 -9.27
CA ILE A 84 -12.53 11.76 -10.32
C ILE A 84 -13.13 11.34 -11.68
N PRO A 85 -13.36 12.27 -12.62
CA PRO A 85 -13.88 11.95 -13.94
C PRO A 85 -12.98 10.97 -14.68
N SER A 86 -13.55 9.90 -15.25
CA SER A 86 -12.79 8.96 -16.07
C SER A 86 -12.17 9.60 -17.31
N SER A 87 -12.76 10.70 -17.80
CA SER A 87 -12.25 11.48 -18.92
C SER A 87 -10.93 12.19 -18.62
N ILE A 88 -10.47 12.27 -17.36
CA ILE A 88 -9.19 12.91 -17.04
C ILE A 88 -8.01 12.28 -17.80
N THR A 89 -8.14 11.02 -18.23
CA THR A 89 -7.15 10.34 -19.06
C THR A 89 -7.05 10.86 -20.49
N ASN A 90 -8.07 11.60 -20.96
CA ASN A 90 -8.04 12.25 -22.26
C ASN A 90 -7.12 13.48 -22.28
N SER A 91 -6.81 14.06 -21.11
CA SER A 91 -5.70 15.01 -20.95
C SER A 91 -4.38 14.24 -20.93
N SER A 92 -3.99 13.69 -22.09
CA SER A 92 -2.88 12.74 -22.20
C SER A 92 -1.51 13.32 -21.86
N LYS A 93 -1.39 14.65 -21.78
CA LYS A 93 -0.16 15.36 -21.40
C LYS A 93 -0.01 15.61 -19.90
N LEU A 94 -0.92 15.08 -19.08
CA LEU A 94 -0.96 15.36 -17.65
C LEU A 94 0.25 14.73 -16.94
N ASN A 95 1.10 15.59 -16.39
CA ASN A 95 2.33 15.23 -15.69
C ASN A 95 2.18 15.37 -14.18
N PHE A 96 1.35 16.31 -13.72
CA PHE A 96 1.13 16.58 -12.30
C PHE A 96 -0.36 16.61 -12.00
N LEU A 97 -0.81 15.72 -11.12
CA LEU A 97 -2.19 15.65 -10.66
C LEU A 97 -2.24 15.68 -9.14
N PHE A 98 -2.62 16.83 -8.59
CA PHE A 98 -2.69 17.04 -7.15
C PHE A 98 -4.11 17.37 -6.70
N LEU A 99 -4.78 16.37 -6.14
CA LEU A 99 -6.18 16.41 -5.68
C LEU A 99 -6.30 16.27 -4.16
N GLY A 100 -5.17 16.27 -3.44
CA GLY A 100 -5.14 15.98 -2.01
C GLY A 100 -5.93 16.96 -1.15
N SER A 101 -6.29 16.57 0.07
CA SER A 101 -7.03 17.42 1.03
C SER A 101 -8.32 17.99 0.44
N ASN A 102 -9.21 17.10 0.02
CA ASN A 102 -10.54 17.40 -0.51
C ASN A 102 -11.56 16.39 0.06
N SER A 103 -12.77 16.36 -0.48
CA SER A 103 -13.82 15.38 -0.19
C SER A 103 -14.11 14.48 -1.39
N PHE A 104 -13.13 14.23 -2.26
CA PHE A 104 -13.29 13.30 -3.37
C PHE A 104 -13.56 11.89 -2.83
N SER A 105 -14.40 11.17 -3.54
CA SER A 105 -14.80 9.81 -3.22
C SER A 105 -14.73 8.94 -4.48
N GLY A 106 -14.95 7.66 -4.29
CA GLY A 106 -14.90 6.69 -5.38
C GLY A 106 -14.46 5.35 -4.84
N ILE A 107 -14.99 4.30 -5.44
CA ILE A 107 -14.60 2.93 -5.13
C ILE A 107 -13.98 2.36 -6.38
N MET A 108 -12.83 1.70 -6.27
CA MET A 108 -12.31 0.91 -7.40
C MET A 108 -13.39 -0.08 -7.89
N PRO A 109 -13.65 -0.16 -9.22
CA PRO A 109 -12.83 0.34 -10.33
C PRO A 109 -13.24 1.71 -10.92
N ASN A 110 -14.08 2.52 -10.27
CA ASN A 110 -14.69 3.72 -10.87
C ASN A 110 -13.69 4.73 -11.48
N PHE A 111 -12.44 4.72 -11.02
CA PHE A 111 -11.36 5.58 -11.50
C PHE A 111 -10.14 4.76 -11.93
N VAL A 112 -10.32 3.49 -12.34
CA VAL A 112 -9.23 2.60 -12.77
C VAL A 112 -8.44 3.18 -13.95
N ASN A 113 -9.08 3.99 -14.78
CA ASN A 113 -8.46 4.60 -15.95
C ASN A 113 -7.37 5.60 -15.55
N LEU A 114 -7.42 6.19 -14.35
CA LEU A 114 -6.40 7.11 -13.83
C LEU A 114 -4.99 6.50 -13.93
N TRP A 115 -4.87 5.20 -13.72
CA TRP A 115 -3.60 4.47 -13.77
C TRP A 115 -3.01 4.35 -15.18
N ASN A 116 -3.74 4.74 -16.22
CA ASN A 116 -3.27 4.75 -17.61
C ASN A 116 -2.65 6.08 -18.04
N LEU A 117 -2.49 7.06 -17.14
CA LEU A 117 -1.76 8.31 -17.39
C LEU A 117 -0.24 8.03 -17.45
N LYS A 118 0.24 7.62 -18.63
CA LYS A 118 1.61 7.10 -18.81
C LYS A 118 2.71 8.12 -18.56
N ASP A 119 2.41 9.40 -18.73
CA ASP A 119 3.37 10.51 -18.60
C ASP A 119 3.31 11.18 -17.21
N LEU A 120 2.49 10.64 -16.30
CA LEU A 120 2.32 11.20 -14.96
C LEU A 120 3.60 11.06 -14.13
N LEU A 121 4.15 12.19 -13.70
CA LEU A 121 5.35 12.27 -12.87
C LEU A 121 5.01 12.28 -11.38
N LYS A 122 3.93 12.96 -11.00
CA LYS A 122 3.49 13.04 -9.59
C LYS A 122 1.98 12.94 -9.45
N LEU A 123 1.56 12.11 -8.51
CA LEU A 123 0.17 11.89 -8.15
C LEU A 123 -0.03 12.10 -6.66
N ASN A 124 -0.90 13.05 -6.28
CA ASN A 124 -1.33 13.22 -4.90
C ASN A 124 -2.86 13.10 -4.82
N LEU A 125 -3.34 12.02 -4.21
CA LEU A 125 -4.75 11.76 -3.89
C LEU A 125 -4.99 11.73 -2.37
N SER A 126 -4.02 12.18 -1.57
CA SER A 126 -4.06 12.08 -0.11
C SER A 126 -5.24 12.82 0.52
N TYR A 127 -5.63 12.46 1.74
CA TYR A 127 -6.68 13.17 2.49
C TYR A 127 -7.98 13.32 1.68
N ASN A 128 -8.55 12.18 1.29
CA ASN A 128 -9.82 12.08 0.59
C ASN A 128 -10.62 10.88 1.14
N SER A 129 -11.68 10.48 0.45
CA SER A 129 -12.55 9.34 0.82
C SER A 129 -12.53 8.22 -0.22
N PHE A 130 -11.38 7.98 -0.87
CA PHE A 130 -11.24 6.86 -1.82
C PHE A 130 -11.26 5.51 -1.10
N ARG A 131 -11.93 4.52 -1.69
CA ARG A 131 -12.16 3.18 -1.11
C ARG A 131 -11.86 2.06 -2.11
N GLY A 132 -11.82 0.83 -1.61
CA GLY A 132 -11.60 -0.37 -2.41
C GLY A 132 -10.12 -0.78 -2.46
N SER A 133 -9.82 -1.84 -3.22
CA SER A 133 -8.46 -2.36 -3.41
C SER A 133 -7.72 -1.63 -4.52
N LEU A 134 -6.40 -1.43 -4.37
CA LEU A 134 -5.58 -0.91 -5.46
C LEU A 134 -5.53 -1.90 -6.64
N PRO A 135 -5.74 -1.45 -7.88
CA PRO A 135 -5.74 -2.32 -9.04
C PRO A 135 -4.32 -2.65 -9.49
N LEU A 136 -4.15 -3.76 -10.22
CA LEU A 136 -2.83 -4.17 -10.73
C LEU A 136 -2.28 -3.18 -11.77
N GLU A 137 -3.18 -2.44 -12.41
CA GLU A 137 -2.97 -1.40 -13.40
C GLU A 137 -2.14 -0.22 -12.87
N ILE A 138 -1.96 -0.07 -11.54
CA ILE A 138 -1.05 0.96 -10.97
C ILE A 138 0.35 0.93 -11.60
N LYS A 139 0.80 -0.25 -12.03
CA LYS A 139 2.07 -0.47 -12.75
C LYS A 139 2.18 0.28 -14.09
N ASN A 140 1.05 0.74 -14.65
CA ASN A 140 1.01 1.43 -15.93
C ASN A 140 1.56 2.87 -15.82
N LEU A 141 1.65 3.42 -14.61
CA LEU A 141 2.35 4.67 -14.32
C LEU A 141 3.87 4.45 -14.36
N LYS A 142 4.45 4.39 -15.56
CA LYS A 142 5.85 3.97 -15.75
C LYS A 142 6.90 5.01 -15.34
N VAL A 143 6.56 6.29 -15.48
CA VAL A 143 7.49 7.42 -15.23
C VAL A 143 7.18 8.16 -13.93
N VAL A 144 6.25 7.65 -13.12
CA VAL A 144 5.86 8.32 -11.87
C VAL A 144 6.96 8.22 -10.85
N ASN A 145 7.28 9.35 -10.24
CA ASN A 145 8.32 9.48 -9.24
C ASN A 145 7.72 9.58 -7.83
N GLU A 146 6.51 10.12 -7.71
CA GLU A 146 5.87 10.37 -6.42
C GLU A 146 4.39 9.98 -6.45
N VAL A 147 3.99 9.11 -5.53
CA VAL A 147 2.60 8.67 -5.36
C VAL A 147 2.21 8.81 -3.90
N ASP A 148 1.28 9.70 -3.60
CA ASP A 148 0.71 9.84 -2.26
C ASP A 148 -0.79 9.49 -2.28
N LEU A 149 -1.12 8.36 -1.67
CA LEU A 149 -2.49 7.86 -1.48
C LEU A 149 -2.87 7.83 0.01
N SER A 150 -2.09 8.49 0.86
CA SER A 150 -2.29 8.45 2.31
C SER A 150 -3.64 9.06 2.73
N TRP A 151 -4.08 8.78 3.96
CA TRP A 151 -5.31 9.37 4.51
C TRP A 151 -6.54 9.15 3.62
N ASN A 152 -6.76 7.89 3.27
CA ASN A 152 -7.92 7.42 2.51
C ASN A 152 -8.51 6.19 3.21
N GLN A 153 -9.32 5.41 2.50
CA GLN A 153 -9.96 4.21 3.00
C GLN A 153 -9.69 3.01 2.06
N PHE A 154 -8.51 2.99 1.42
CA PHE A 154 -8.09 1.85 0.61
C PHE A 154 -7.96 0.59 1.48
N THR A 155 -8.36 -0.55 0.94
CA THR A 155 -8.45 -1.85 1.63
C THR A 155 -7.66 -2.93 0.88
N ALA A 156 -7.66 -4.15 1.41
CA ALA A 156 -6.98 -5.31 0.84
C ALA A 156 -5.45 -5.13 0.81
N ASP A 157 -4.77 -5.97 0.05
CA ASP A 157 -3.32 -6.04 0.02
C ASP A 157 -2.75 -4.97 -0.93
N ILE A 158 -1.51 -4.53 -0.66
CA ILE A 158 -0.75 -3.73 -1.62
C ILE A 158 -0.37 -4.66 -2.80
N PRO A 159 -0.73 -4.34 -4.05
CA PRO A 159 -0.49 -5.23 -5.17
C PRO A 159 1.00 -5.37 -5.45
N SER A 160 1.47 -6.60 -5.70
CA SER A 160 2.86 -6.88 -6.04
C SER A 160 3.32 -6.18 -7.34
N SER A 161 2.39 -5.77 -8.20
CA SER A 161 2.66 -5.02 -9.41
C SER A 161 3.32 -3.66 -9.18
N ILE A 162 3.26 -3.12 -7.95
CA ILE A 162 3.97 -1.90 -7.54
C ILE A 162 5.48 -1.99 -7.83
N GLY A 163 6.06 -3.19 -7.71
CA GLY A 163 7.48 -3.43 -7.95
C GLY A 163 7.93 -3.23 -9.41
N SER A 164 7.00 -2.98 -10.34
CA SER A 164 7.30 -2.65 -11.74
C SER A 164 7.47 -1.15 -11.99
N MET A 165 7.20 -0.29 -11.01
CA MET A 165 7.27 1.17 -11.12
C MET A 165 8.70 1.66 -10.86
N GLN A 166 9.61 1.39 -11.80
CA GLN A 166 11.06 1.56 -11.61
C GLN A 166 11.55 3.01 -11.47
N SER A 167 10.71 4.00 -11.80
CA SER A 167 11.04 5.43 -11.65
C SER A 167 10.64 5.99 -10.26
N LEU A 168 9.88 5.21 -9.48
CA LEU A 168 9.27 5.66 -8.24
C LEU A 168 10.34 5.95 -7.19
N MET A 169 10.28 7.15 -6.61
CA MET A 169 11.19 7.64 -5.57
C MET A 169 10.48 7.78 -4.23
N SER A 170 9.20 8.11 -4.21
CA SER A 170 8.43 8.30 -2.98
C SER A 170 7.05 7.68 -3.10
N ILE A 171 6.67 6.87 -2.12
CA ILE A 171 5.32 6.34 -2.01
C ILE A 171 4.79 6.36 -0.59
N SER A 172 3.56 6.85 -0.44
CA SER A 172 2.84 6.84 0.83
C SER A 172 1.48 6.17 0.68
N PHE A 173 1.27 5.16 1.50
CA PHE A 173 0.01 4.47 1.74
C PHE A 173 -0.48 4.68 3.18
N ALA A 174 0.14 5.60 3.91
CA ALA A 174 -0.13 5.82 5.33
C ALA A 174 -1.60 6.11 5.61
N HIS A 175 -2.10 5.76 6.80
CA HIS A 175 -3.47 6.06 7.21
C HIS A 175 -4.53 5.55 6.22
N ASN A 176 -4.51 4.26 5.96
CA ASN A 176 -5.51 3.55 5.15
C ASN A 176 -6.00 2.31 5.92
N LYS A 177 -6.62 1.36 5.20
CA LYS A 177 -7.06 0.06 5.73
C LYS A 177 -6.40 -1.09 4.97
N PHE A 178 -5.17 -0.87 4.47
CA PHE A 178 -4.41 -1.93 3.81
C PHE A 178 -4.12 -3.05 4.81
N GLN A 179 -4.05 -4.27 4.31
CA GLN A 179 -3.79 -5.50 5.05
C GLN A 179 -2.80 -6.38 4.28
N GLY A 180 -2.68 -7.65 4.65
CA GLY A 180 -1.75 -8.57 4.03
C GLY A 180 -0.30 -8.24 4.38
N SER A 181 0.65 -8.70 3.58
CA SER A 181 2.08 -8.49 3.82
C SER A 181 2.67 -7.36 2.98
N ILE A 182 3.81 -6.83 3.42
CA ILE A 182 4.62 -5.91 2.61
C ILE A 182 5.12 -6.67 1.36
N PRO A 183 4.79 -6.25 0.13
CA PRO A 183 5.15 -7.02 -1.06
C PRO A 183 6.67 -7.13 -1.26
N LEU A 184 7.16 -8.36 -1.45
CA LEU A 184 8.58 -8.62 -1.75
C LEU A 184 9.07 -7.88 -3.00
N SER A 185 8.18 -7.57 -3.94
CA SER A 185 8.49 -6.88 -5.19
C SER A 185 8.91 -5.42 -4.99
N LEU A 186 8.66 -4.80 -3.83
CA LEU A 186 9.16 -3.46 -3.50
C LEU A 186 10.69 -3.38 -3.57
N ARG A 187 11.40 -4.51 -3.37
CA ARG A 187 12.86 -4.60 -3.54
C ARG A 187 13.35 -4.22 -4.95
N ASN A 188 12.47 -4.30 -5.96
CA ASN A 188 12.82 -4.04 -7.35
C ASN A 188 12.84 -2.53 -7.65
N ILE A 189 12.27 -1.69 -6.79
CA ILE A 189 12.20 -0.24 -6.96
C ILE A 189 13.48 0.38 -6.39
N ILE A 190 14.60 0.11 -7.04
CA ILE A 190 15.93 0.51 -6.55
C ILE A 190 16.11 2.03 -6.40
N SER A 191 15.26 2.84 -7.05
CA SER A 191 15.20 4.30 -6.95
C SER A 191 14.48 4.81 -5.70
N LEU A 192 13.86 3.94 -4.90
CA LEU A 192 12.99 4.35 -3.81
C LEU A 192 13.77 5.04 -2.69
N GLU A 193 13.37 6.27 -2.37
CA GLU A 193 13.93 7.10 -1.32
C GLU A 193 13.00 7.22 -0.10
N SER A 194 11.69 7.11 -0.29
CA SER A 194 10.70 7.24 0.77
C SER A 194 9.61 6.17 0.64
N LEU A 195 9.36 5.43 1.73
CA LEU A 195 8.28 4.46 1.84
C LEU A 195 7.55 4.64 3.16
N ASP A 196 6.29 5.05 3.07
CA ASP A 196 5.39 5.14 4.22
C ASP A 196 4.21 4.19 4.06
N VAL A 197 4.08 3.22 4.95
CA VAL A 197 2.91 2.33 5.04
C VAL A 197 2.33 2.31 6.46
N SER A 198 2.67 3.32 7.26
CA SER A 198 2.23 3.45 8.65
C SER A 198 0.72 3.56 8.79
N TYR A 199 0.18 3.28 9.99
CA TYR A 199 -1.26 3.38 10.26
C TYR A 199 -2.14 2.59 9.28
N ASN A 200 -1.87 1.29 9.20
CA ASN A 200 -2.65 0.33 8.42
C ASN A 200 -2.93 -0.94 9.26
N SER A 201 -3.34 -2.03 8.62
CA SER A 201 -3.48 -3.36 9.21
C SER A 201 -2.56 -4.38 8.54
N ILE A 202 -1.41 -3.95 8.04
CA ILE A 202 -0.41 -4.81 7.38
C ILE A 202 0.20 -5.75 8.42
N SER A 203 0.34 -7.02 8.08
CA SER A 203 0.80 -8.11 8.94
C SER A 203 1.98 -8.89 8.34
N GLY A 204 2.48 -9.87 9.08
CA GLY A 204 3.66 -10.64 8.68
C GLY A 204 4.96 -9.89 8.96
N VAL A 205 6.02 -10.25 8.24
CA VAL A 205 7.37 -9.74 8.51
C VAL A 205 7.73 -8.53 7.65
N ILE A 206 8.67 -7.72 8.12
CA ILE A 206 9.36 -6.74 7.28
C ILE A 206 10.35 -7.50 6.38
N PRO A 207 10.22 -7.49 5.05
CA PRO A 207 11.09 -8.29 4.20
C PRO A 207 12.54 -7.83 4.25
N THR A 208 13.46 -8.75 4.57
CA THR A 208 14.91 -8.49 4.55
C THR A 208 15.41 -8.09 3.15
N SER A 209 14.70 -8.45 2.08
CA SER A 209 15.03 -7.98 0.73
C SER A 209 14.97 -6.46 0.56
N LEU A 210 14.27 -5.74 1.44
CA LEU A 210 14.25 -4.27 1.41
C LEU A 210 15.59 -3.65 1.82
N GLU A 211 16.50 -4.41 2.43
CA GLU A 211 17.87 -3.95 2.71
C GLU A 211 18.64 -3.57 1.44
N ALA A 212 18.23 -4.09 0.28
CA ALA A 212 18.81 -3.77 -1.03
C ALA A 212 18.49 -2.33 -1.53
N LEU A 213 17.52 -1.64 -0.90
CA LEU A 213 17.11 -0.29 -1.27
C LEU A 213 18.09 0.75 -0.72
N ASN A 214 19.23 0.90 -1.39
CA ASN A 214 20.35 1.73 -0.93
C ASN A 214 20.04 3.23 -0.85
N TYR A 215 19.03 3.72 -1.59
CA TYR A 215 18.62 5.13 -1.58
C TYR A 215 17.51 5.45 -0.57
N LEU A 216 16.99 4.45 0.16
CA LEU A 216 15.91 4.64 1.11
C LEU A 216 16.35 5.53 2.29
N ARG A 217 15.77 6.72 2.37
CA ARG A 217 16.05 7.77 3.36
C ARG A 217 14.96 7.86 4.42
N TYR A 218 13.71 7.66 4.01
CA TYR A 218 12.55 7.63 4.89
C TYR A 218 11.85 6.28 4.80
N PHE A 219 11.55 5.69 5.95
CA PHE A 219 10.83 4.44 6.08
C PHE A 219 9.96 4.49 7.33
N ASP A 220 8.67 4.25 7.17
CA ASP A 220 7.75 4.14 8.30
C ASP A 220 6.75 2.99 8.06
N VAL A 221 6.77 2.03 8.98
CA VAL A 221 5.85 0.89 9.08
C VAL A 221 5.15 0.85 10.43
N SER A 222 5.23 1.93 11.21
CA SER A 222 4.64 2.02 12.53
C SER A 222 3.11 1.89 12.48
N HIS A 223 2.50 1.56 13.61
CA HIS A 223 1.04 1.41 13.69
C HIS A 223 0.47 0.40 12.68
N ASN A 224 1.00 -0.83 12.72
CA ASN A 224 0.59 -1.97 11.91
C ASN A 224 0.49 -3.24 12.77
N ARG A 225 0.42 -4.42 12.15
CA ARG A 225 0.37 -5.74 12.79
C ARG A 225 1.59 -6.59 12.44
N LEU A 226 2.74 -5.95 12.23
CA LEU A 226 3.96 -6.65 11.83
C LEU A 226 4.57 -7.43 13.00
N GLU A 227 5.30 -8.48 12.65
CA GLU A 227 5.97 -9.40 13.58
C GLU A 227 7.37 -9.78 13.07
N GLY A 228 8.17 -10.36 13.96
CA GLY A 228 9.50 -10.88 13.63
C GLY A 228 10.62 -9.85 13.75
N GLU A 229 11.81 -10.25 13.30
CA GLU A 229 13.04 -9.46 13.46
C GLU A 229 13.05 -8.25 12.51
N ILE A 230 13.30 -7.06 13.07
CA ILE A 230 13.56 -5.86 12.26
C ILE A 230 14.86 -6.08 11.46
N PRO A 231 14.86 -5.89 10.14
CA PRO A 231 16.06 -6.02 9.32
C PRO A 231 17.23 -5.19 9.86
N LEU A 232 18.44 -5.74 9.76
CA LEU A 232 19.65 -5.17 10.38
C LEU A 232 20.64 -4.64 9.36
N GLY A 233 20.44 -4.92 8.07
CA GLY A 233 21.32 -4.50 6.98
C GLY A 233 20.87 -3.22 6.26
N GLY A 234 21.72 -2.76 5.35
CA GLY A 234 21.45 -1.61 4.49
C GLY A 234 21.02 -0.36 5.27
N ARG A 235 19.96 0.30 4.79
CA ARG A 235 19.43 1.54 5.37
C ARG A 235 18.69 1.34 6.69
N PHE A 236 18.30 0.10 7.03
CA PHE A 236 17.57 -0.20 8.28
C PHE A 236 18.38 0.07 9.55
N THR A 237 19.71 0.11 9.44
CA THR A 237 20.60 0.54 10.55
C THR A 237 20.39 1.99 10.96
N ASN A 238 19.90 2.85 10.05
CA ASN A 238 19.80 4.29 10.25
C ASN A 238 18.39 4.77 10.64
N PHE A 239 17.35 3.96 10.42
CA PHE A 239 15.98 4.36 10.78
C PHE A 239 15.81 4.43 12.29
N THR A 240 14.98 5.35 12.78
CA THR A 240 14.75 5.49 14.22
C THR A 240 13.83 4.38 14.73
N ALA A 241 13.74 4.19 16.05
CA ALA A 241 12.78 3.23 16.61
C ALA A 241 11.33 3.58 16.22
N GLN A 242 11.01 4.87 16.07
CA GLN A 242 9.67 5.35 15.74
C GLN A 242 9.11 4.72 14.48
N SER A 243 9.95 4.53 13.44
CA SER A 243 9.59 3.88 12.17
C SER A 243 8.98 2.48 12.31
N PHE A 244 9.14 1.83 13.46
CA PHE A 244 8.71 0.45 13.70
C PHE A 244 7.76 0.31 14.89
N MET A 245 7.50 1.39 15.64
CA MET A 245 6.70 1.34 16.87
C MET A 245 5.24 0.94 16.60
N GLN A 246 4.56 0.47 17.65
CA GLN A 246 3.13 0.15 17.59
C GLN A 246 2.82 -0.94 16.55
N ASN A 247 3.66 -1.98 16.53
CA ASN A 247 3.43 -3.24 15.82
C ASN A 247 3.23 -4.38 16.82
N TYR A 248 2.67 -5.51 16.36
CA TYR A 248 2.19 -6.59 17.21
C TYR A 248 3.33 -7.32 17.96
N ASP A 249 4.35 -7.78 17.23
CA ASP A 249 5.43 -8.61 17.82
C ASP A 249 6.76 -8.41 17.08
N LEU A 250 7.09 -7.14 16.76
CA LEU A 250 8.41 -6.80 16.22
C LEU A 250 9.47 -6.91 17.31
N CYS A 251 10.61 -7.53 16.96
CA CYS A 251 11.72 -7.76 17.87
C CYS A 251 13.04 -7.27 17.25
N SER A 252 14.04 -6.99 18.10
CA SER A 252 15.36 -6.54 17.65
C SER A 252 16.48 -7.01 18.58
N LYS A 253 17.64 -7.32 17.99
CA LYS A 253 18.87 -7.59 18.75
C LYS A 253 19.65 -6.31 19.10
N THR A 254 19.50 -5.26 18.30
CA THR A 254 20.32 -4.04 18.39
C THR A 254 19.56 -2.81 18.90
N ARG A 255 18.22 -2.86 18.93
CA ARG A 255 17.37 -1.75 19.36
C ARG A 255 16.73 -2.06 20.70
N ASN A 256 17.17 -1.39 21.76
CA ASN A 256 16.69 -1.58 23.13
C ASN A 256 15.20 -1.25 23.32
N GLN A 257 14.58 -0.53 22.38
CA GLN A 257 13.14 -0.22 22.40
C GLN A 257 12.24 -1.42 22.02
N PHE A 258 12.83 -2.50 21.51
CA PHE A 258 12.12 -3.71 21.09
C PHE A 258 12.58 -4.91 21.91
N PRO A 259 11.70 -5.88 22.18
CA PRO A 259 12.11 -7.12 22.83
C PRO A 259 13.14 -7.85 21.97
N HIS A 260 14.01 -8.62 22.61
CA HIS A 260 14.91 -9.52 21.88
C HIS A 260 14.11 -10.63 21.20
N CYS A 261 14.47 -10.93 19.96
CA CYS A 261 13.87 -12.02 19.22
C CYS A 261 14.15 -13.33 19.95
N LYS A 262 13.10 -14.10 20.25
CA LYS A 262 13.25 -15.44 20.79
C LYS A 262 14.05 -16.25 19.79
N GLU A 263 15.17 -16.83 20.23
CA GLU A 263 15.84 -17.84 19.43
C GLU A 263 14.85 -19.00 19.27
N THR A 264 14.31 -19.19 18.07
CA THR A 264 13.68 -20.46 17.73
C THR A 264 14.77 -21.50 17.88
N LEU A 265 14.65 -22.34 18.92
CA LEU A 265 15.46 -23.55 19.07
C LEU A 265 15.26 -24.35 17.79
N LYS A 266 16.20 -24.22 16.85
CA LYS A 266 16.31 -25.13 15.72
C LYS A 266 16.57 -26.49 16.35
N TRP A 267 15.52 -27.29 16.51
CA TRP A 267 15.65 -28.65 17.00
C TRP A 267 16.40 -29.44 15.93
N THR A 268 17.72 -29.40 15.99
CA THR A 268 18.56 -30.30 15.21
C THR A 268 18.16 -31.72 15.61
N ARG A 269 17.59 -32.47 14.67
CA ARG A 269 17.21 -33.90 14.77
C ARG A 269 18.35 -34.85 15.22
N SER A 270 19.49 -34.35 15.68
CA SER A 270 20.75 -35.10 15.67
C SER A 270 21.04 -35.96 16.90
N LYS A 271 20.29 -35.94 18.00
CA LYS A 271 20.63 -36.78 19.17
C LYS A 271 19.50 -37.46 19.93
N ILE A 272 18.26 -36.96 19.87
CA ILE A 272 17.16 -37.51 20.69
C ILE A 272 16.43 -38.66 19.97
N GLY A 273 16.27 -38.58 18.65
CA GLY A 273 15.59 -39.62 17.86
C GLY A 273 16.34 -40.95 17.77
N LYS A 274 17.67 -40.96 17.88
CA LYS A 274 18.45 -42.21 17.85
C LYS A 274 18.44 -42.96 19.19
N SER A 275 18.19 -42.27 20.30
CA SER A 275 18.18 -42.89 21.62
C SER A 275 16.83 -43.50 21.94
N LEU A 276 15.72 -42.79 21.70
CA LEU A 276 14.38 -43.27 22.08
C LEU A 276 13.89 -44.46 21.23
N VAL A 277 14.24 -44.49 19.94
CA VAL A 277 13.89 -45.60 19.03
C VAL A 277 14.48 -46.95 19.51
N LYS A 278 15.61 -46.93 20.22
CA LYS A 278 16.27 -48.13 20.75
C LYS A 278 15.55 -48.74 21.96
N TYR A 279 14.76 -47.95 22.69
CA TYR A 279 14.09 -48.38 23.93
C TYR A 279 12.58 -48.61 23.77
N ILE A 280 11.95 -48.05 22.73
CA ILE A 280 10.50 -48.16 22.50
C ILE A 280 10.14 -49.37 21.62
N ILE A 281 11.00 -49.77 20.69
CA ILE A 281 10.73 -50.89 19.76
C ILE A 281 10.76 -52.29 20.43
N PRO A 282 11.70 -52.61 21.34
CA PRO A 282 11.76 -53.95 21.93
C PRO A 282 10.53 -54.38 22.76
N PRO A 283 9.88 -53.52 23.57
CA PRO A 283 8.72 -53.95 24.37
C PRO A 283 7.44 -54.13 23.52
N ILE A 284 7.27 -53.43 22.40
CA ILE A 284 6.07 -53.54 21.54
C ILE A 284 6.07 -54.88 20.79
N ILE A 285 7.24 -55.35 20.32
CA ILE A 285 7.36 -56.65 19.63
C ILE A 285 7.14 -57.82 20.60
N ALA A 286 7.54 -57.68 21.87
CA ALA A 286 7.31 -58.71 22.89
C ALA A 286 5.83 -58.89 23.26
N VAL A 287 5.03 -57.82 23.23
CA VAL A 287 3.58 -57.87 23.50
C VAL A 287 2.81 -58.51 22.33
N ILE A 288 3.24 -58.31 21.09
CA ILE A 288 2.59 -58.88 19.90
C ILE A 288 2.84 -60.40 19.77
N LEU A 289 4.01 -60.89 20.20
CA LEU A 289 4.36 -62.32 20.11
C LEU A 289 3.83 -63.18 21.28
N ALA A 290 3.34 -62.57 22.36
CA ALA A 290 2.88 -63.28 23.57
C ALA A 290 1.35 -63.37 23.73
N ALA A 291 0.56 -62.80 22.81
CA ALA A 291 -0.89 -62.87 22.89
C ALA A 291 -1.42 -64.24 22.40
N PRO A 292 -2.14 -65.02 23.22
CA PRO A 292 -2.83 -66.21 22.74
C PRO A 292 -3.92 -65.80 21.75
N SER A 293 -4.01 -66.51 20.63
CA SER A 293 -5.05 -66.37 19.61
C SER A 293 -6.41 -66.73 20.20
N ASN A 294 -7.09 -65.76 20.85
CA ASN A 294 -8.53 -65.69 21.10
C ASN A 294 -8.94 -64.44 21.92
N VAL A 295 -8.46 -63.25 21.53
CA VAL A 295 -9.01 -61.99 22.05
C VAL A 295 -9.58 -61.18 20.90
N MET A 296 -10.92 -61.10 20.83
CA MET A 296 -11.61 -60.08 20.04
C MET A 296 -11.16 -58.71 20.56
N LEU A 297 -10.35 -58.00 19.77
CA LEU A 297 -10.05 -56.60 20.02
C LEU A 297 -11.26 -55.77 19.58
N ASP A 298 -11.74 -54.95 20.51
CA ASP A 298 -12.82 -54.00 20.36
C ASP A 298 -12.53 -53.01 19.22
N GLN A 299 -13.48 -52.83 18.29
CA GLN A 299 -13.31 -52.03 17.08
C GLN A 299 -13.07 -50.53 17.37
N ASP A 300 -13.35 -50.07 18.59
CA ASP A 300 -13.13 -48.67 19.00
C ASP A 300 -11.67 -48.35 19.36
N MET A 301 -10.84 -49.33 19.74
CA MET A 301 -9.43 -49.08 20.09
C MET A 301 -8.52 -48.95 18.87
N VAL A 302 -8.85 -49.62 17.76
CA VAL A 302 -8.06 -49.55 16.51
C VAL A 302 -8.26 -48.20 15.82
N ALA A 303 -9.48 -47.66 15.87
CA ALA A 303 -9.80 -46.38 15.24
C ALA A 303 -9.08 -45.17 15.88
N HIS A 304 -8.81 -45.20 17.19
CA HIS A 304 -8.08 -44.12 17.86
C HIS A 304 -6.57 -44.14 17.61
N VAL A 305 -5.98 -45.30 17.36
CA VAL A 305 -4.55 -45.41 17.01
C VAL A 305 -4.30 -44.98 15.57
N ASP A 306 -5.18 -45.36 14.64
CA ASP A 306 -5.08 -44.93 13.23
C ASP A 306 -5.27 -43.42 13.05
N PHE A 307 -6.16 -42.79 13.83
CA PHE A 307 -6.37 -41.33 13.76
C PHE A 307 -5.16 -40.54 14.28
N GLY A 308 -4.47 -41.05 15.30
CA GLY A 308 -3.25 -40.44 15.86
C GLY A 308 -2.07 -40.52 14.89
N ILE A 309 -1.93 -41.63 14.17
CA ILE A 309 -0.85 -41.83 13.20
C ILE A 309 -1.11 -41.03 11.91
N ALA A 310 -2.35 -40.97 11.43
CA ALA A 310 -2.70 -40.18 10.25
C ALA A 310 -2.48 -38.67 10.45
N ARG A 311 -2.75 -38.14 11.65
CA ARG A 311 -2.51 -36.74 12.01
C ARG A 311 -1.02 -36.40 12.07
N LEU A 312 -0.20 -37.33 12.57
CA LEU A 312 1.26 -37.19 12.59
C LEU A 312 1.87 -37.24 11.18
N PHE A 313 1.27 -37.98 10.25
CA PHE A 313 1.70 -37.98 8.85
C PHE A 313 1.24 -36.73 8.08
N SER A 314 0.04 -36.19 8.35
CA SER A 314 -0.40 -34.95 7.68
C SER A 314 0.39 -33.73 8.12
N GLU A 315 0.79 -33.67 9.39
CA GLU A 315 1.69 -32.63 9.91
C GLU A 315 3.12 -32.79 9.35
N TRP A 316 3.50 -33.99 8.90
CA TRP A 316 4.82 -34.25 8.31
C TRP A 316 4.90 -33.90 6.82
N GLU A 317 3.81 -34.06 6.05
CA GLU A 317 3.75 -33.67 4.63
C GLU A 317 3.56 -32.16 4.42
N SER A 318 3.03 -31.41 5.38
CA SER A 318 2.90 -29.95 5.27
C SER A 318 4.20 -29.15 5.53
N GLU A 319 5.29 -29.85 5.87
CA GLU A 319 6.59 -29.24 6.21
C GLU A 319 7.76 -29.77 5.34
N VAL A 320 7.48 -30.39 4.19
CA VAL A 320 8.45 -30.76 3.14
C VAL A 320 8.19 -29.94 1.88
#